data_AF-A0A538BZL5-F1
#
_entry.id   AF-A0A538BZL5-F1
#
_cell.length_a   1.000
_cell.length_b   1.000
_cell.length_c   1.000
_cell.angle_alpha   90.00
_cell.angle_beta   90.00
_cell.angle_gamma   90.00
#
_symmetry.space_group_name_H-M   'P 1'
#
loop_
_entity.id
_entity.type
_entity.pdbx_description
1 polymer ?
#
loop_
_entity_poly.entity_id
_entity_poly.type
_entity_poly.pdbx_seq_one_letter_code
_entity_poly.pdbx_strand_id
1 'polypeptide(L)'
;MRRRLPRQLARAPGPERHADRDRGGAGLNRAVLRRAAAIDGLRAIAALSVVAYHAWLYTLPTVTAAHRDTLADQVLHELRLGLVLFFVLSGFLLYGPWVRAALDGTSEPRVGSYLLRRAARILPAYYLAVAGSIALLWGLRGATGVRLPSGGDLWTFVVFGQNFSDATVLKLDPPLWTLAVEVSFYLLLPAL
;
A
#
# COMPACT_ATOMS: atom_id res chain seq x y z
N MET A 1 69.40 -37.85 22.90
CA MET A 1 69.34 -36.89 21.78
C MET A 1 67.87 -36.69 21.37
N ARG A 2 67.13 -35.78 22.02
CA ARG A 2 65.70 -35.51 21.73
C ARG A 2 65.57 -34.22 20.92
N ARG A 3 65.22 -34.33 19.63
CA ARG A 3 64.98 -33.20 18.73
C ARG A 3 63.70 -32.45 19.13
N ARG A 4 63.81 -31.15 19.38
CA ARG A 4 62.68 -30.21 19.55
C ARG A 4 62.11 -29.88 18.17
N LEU A 5 60.79 -30.01 17.99
CA LEU A 5 60.05 -29.49 16.83
C LEU A 5 59.61 -28.04 17.11
N PRO A 6 59.69 -27.13 16.12
CA PRO A 6 59.28 -25.73 16.28
C PRO A 6 57.76 -25.58 16.23
N ARG A 7 57.21 -24.82 17.19
CA ARG A 7 55.83 -24.31 17.19
C ARG A 7 55.59 -23.44 15.95
N GLN A 8 54.78 -23.91 15.01
CA GLN A 8 54.17 -23.03 14.01
C GLN A 8 53.16 -22.11 14.71
N LEU A 9 53.45 -20.81 14.69
CA LEU A 9 52.53 -19.76 15.09
C LEU A 9 51.41 -19.68 14.05
N ALA A 10 50.21 -20.11 14.44
CA ALA A 10 48.99 -19.80 13.71
C ALA A 10 48.81 -18.27 13.71
N ARG A 11 48.95 -17.66 12.53
CA ARG A 11 48.74 -16.23 12.30
C ARG A 11 47.25 -15.94 12.48
N ALA A 12 46.89 -15.25 13.56
CA ALA A 12 45.53 -14.78 13.78
C ALA A 12 45.07 -13.89 12.60
N PRO A 13 43.80 -13.99 12.14
CA PRO A 13 43.29 -13.12 11.09
C PRO A 13 43.34 -11.66 11.57
N GLY A 14 44.01 -10.79 10.80
CA GLY A 14 44.19 -9.39 11.14
C GLY A 14 42.88 -8.58 11.16
N PRO A 15 42.83 -7.46 11.91
CA PRO A 15 41.63 -6.64 12.15
C PRO A 15 41.02 -6.01 10.88
N GLU A 16 41.73 -6.03 9.76
CA GLU A 16 41.30 -5.39 8.51
C GLU A 16 40.09 -6.08 7.84
N ARG A 17 39.88 -7.37 8.06
CA ARG A 17 38.74 -8.10 7.46
C ARG A 17 37.38 -7.75 8.07
N HIS A 18 37.35 -7.19 9.28
CA HIS A 18 36.10 -6.77 9.92
C HIS A 18 35.66 -5.37 9.44
N ALA A 19 36.60 -4.44 9.26
CA ALA A 19 36.30 -3.07 8.85
C ALA A 19 35.73 -2.97 7.41
N ASP A 20 36.14 -3.86 6.50
CA ASP A 20 35.67 -3.86 5.12
C ASP A 20 34.24 -4.43 4.97
N ARG A 21 33.89 -5.46 5.78
CA ARG A 21 32.53 -6.02 5.82
C ARG A 21 31.49 -5.03 6.36
N ASP A 22 31.84 -4.25 7.39
CA ASP A 22 30.92 -3.27 7.98
C ASP A 22 30.67 -2.08 7.03
N ARG A 23 31.66 -1.68 6.23
CA ARG A 23 31.50 -0.62 5.21
C ARG A 23 30.63 -1.08 4.04
N GLY A 24 30.80 -2.32 3.58
CA GLY A 24 29.97 -2.92 2.53
C GLY A 24 28.50 -3.07 2.94
N GLY A 25 28.24 -3.56 4.15
CA GLY A 25 26.88 -3.71 4.69
C GLY A 25 26.15 -2.38 4.89
N ALA A 26 26.85 -1.35 5.37
CA ALA A 26 26.27 -0.02 5.54
C ALA A 26 25.90 0.64 4.19
N GLY A 27 26.71 0.44 3.15
CA GLY A 27 26.44 0.93 1.79
C GLY A 27 25.21 0.28 1.16
N LEU A 28 25.10 -1.05 1.28
CA LEU A 28 23.97 -1.82 0.75
C LEU A 28 22.65 -1.44 1.45
N ASN A 29 22.67 -1.32 2.79
CA ASN A 29 21.49 -0.90 3.55
C ASN A 29 21.02 0.51 3.18
N ARG A 30 21.94 1.47 2.99
CA ARG A 30 21.58 2.82 2.51
C ARG A 30 20.95 2.81 1.12
N ALA A 31 21.46 1.98 0.20
CA ALA A 31 20.90 1.85 -1.14
C ALA A 31 19.48 1.26 -1.11
N VAL A 32 19.25 0.23 -0.29
CA VAL A 32 17.92 -0.37 -0.10
C VAL A 32 16.93 0.62 0.48
N LEU A 33 17.33 1.38 1.52
CA LEU A 33 16.48 2.41 2.12
C LEU A 33 16.16 3.54 1.13
N ARG A 34 17.14 4.00 0.34
CA ARG A 34 16.91 5.01 -0.71
C ARG A 34 15.95 4.52 -1.78
N ARG A 35 16.07 3.25 -2.21
CA ARG A 35 15.15 2.67 -3.19
C ARG A 35 13.73 2.54 -2.64
N ALA A 36 13.57 2.11 -1.38
CA ALA A 36 12.27 2.08 -0.72
C ALA A 36 11.64 3.47 -0.65
N ALA A 37 12.41 4.49 -0.24
CA ALA A 37 11.96 5.88 -0.20
C ALA A 37 11.58 6.42 -1.60
N ALA A 38 12.33 6.08 -2.64
CA ALA A 38 12.01 6.48 -4.02
C ALA A 38 10.67 5.86 -4.48
N ILE A 39 10.43 4.59 -4.16
CA ILE A 39 9.15 3.93 -4.47
C ILE A 39 8.01 4.56 -3.68
N ASP A 40 8.22 4.90 -2.41
CA ASP A 40 7.21 5.63 -1.63
C ASP A 40 6.94 7.03 -2.21
N GLY A 41 7.95 7.71 -2.75
CA GLY A 41 7.76 8.96 -3.49
C GLY A 41 6.90 8.80 -4.74
N LEU A 42 7.13 7.74 -5.53
CA LEU A 42 6.28 7.41 -6.68
C LEU A 42 4.85 7.08 -6.27
N ARG A 43 4.66 6.41 -5.13
CA ARG A 43 3.32 6.15 -4.57
C ARG A 43 2.63 7.44 -4.17
N ALA A 44 3.35 8.41 -3.60
CA ALA A 44 2.78 9.71 -3.26
C ALA A 44 2.30 10.43 -4.53
N ILE A 45 3.10 10.44 -5.61
CA ILE A 45 2.70 11.02 -6.90
C ILE A 45 1.46 10.31 -7.46
N ALA A 46 1.44 8.97 -7.41
CA ALA A 46 0.31 8.16 -7.87
C ALA A 46 -0.97 8.42 -7.06
N ALA A 47 -0.86 8.62 -5.74
CA ALA A 47 -1.99 8.98 -4.89
C ALA A 47 -2.51 10.39 -5.21
N LEU A 48 -1.61 11.36 -5.40
CA LEU A 48 -1.98 12.73 -5.76
C LEU A 48 -2.67 12.80 -7.12
N SER A 49 -2.24 12.00 -8.11
CA SER A 49 -2.94 11.95 -9.40
C SER A 49 -4.37 11.40 -9.25
N VAL A 50 -4.58 10.42 -8.37
CA VAL A 50 -5.93 9.91 -8.06
C VAL A 50 -6.79 10.96 -7.37
N VAL A 51 -6.24 11.77 -6.46
CA VAL A 51 -6.96 12.89 -5.85
C VAL A 51 -7.37 13.91 -6.92
N ALA A 52 -6.44 14.30 -7.80
CA ALA A 52 -6.72 15.22 -8.89
C ALA A 52 -7.78 14.67 -9.87
N TYR A 53 -7.72 13.37 -10.18
CA TYR A 53 -8.75 12.69 -10.97
C TYR A 53 -10.13 12.80 -10.33
N HIS A 54 -10.26 12.51 -9.03
CA HIS A 54 -11.55 12.62 -8.32
C HIS A 54 -12.03 14.06 -8.24
N ALA A 55 -11.15 15.02 -7.98
CA ALA A 55 -11.50 16.44 -7.95
C ALA A 55 -12.09 16.88 -9.30
N TRP A 56 -11.44 16.52 -10.42
CA TRP A 56 -11.98 16.77 -11.76
C TRP A 56 -13.30 16.03 -11.99
N LEU A 57 -13.41 14.76 -11.59
CA LEU A 57 -14.64 13.96 -11.74
C LEU A 57 -15.85 14.61 -11.08
N TYR A 58 -15.66 15.24 -9.91
CA TYR A 58 -16.71 15.94 -9.17
C TYR A 58 -17.05 17.33 -9.72
N THR A 59 -16.27 17.88 -10.66
CA THR A 59 -16.66 19.10 -11.40
C THR A 59 -17.63 18.80 -12.55
N LEU A 60 -17.78 17.54 -12.95
CA LEU A 60 -18.59 17.17 -14.10
C LEU A 60 -20.08 17.08 -13.74
N PRO A 61 -21.00 17.59 -14.59
CA PRO A 61 -22.45 17.54 -14.35
C PRO A 61 -22.99 16.10 -14.26
N THR A 62 -22.41 15.19 -15.05
CA THR A 62 -22.72 13.76 -15.00
C THR A 62 -21.45 12.95 -15.20
N VAL A 63 -21.28 11.89 -14.40
CA VAL A 63 -20.18 10.92 -14.52
C VAL A 63 -20.42 10.01 -15.73
N THR A 64 -20.32 10.56 -16.92
CA THR A 64 -20.41 9.83 -18.19
C THR A 64 -19.20 10.17 -19.06
N ALA A 65 -18.78 9.20 -19.87
CA ALA A 65 -17.56 9.26 -20.69
C ALA A 65 -17.55 10.36 -21.78
N ALA A 66 -18.62 11.16 -21.86
CA ALA A 66 -18.85 12.18 -22.88
C ALA A 66 -18.09 13.51 -22.66
N HIS A 67 -17.48 13.73 -21.49
CA HIS A 67 -16.82 15.01 -21.15
C HIS A 67 -15.32 15.03 -21.48
N ARG A 68 -14.90 14.55 -22.65
CA ARG A 68 -13.49 14.54 -23.09
C ARG A 68 -13.23 15.55 -24.21
N ASP A 69 -13.91 16.68 -24.14
CA ASP A 69 -13.97 17.66 -25.22
C ASP A 69 -12.67 18.45 -25.37
N THR A 70 -11.87 18.55 -24.29
CA THR A 70 -10.59 19.26 -24.29
C THR A 70 -9.40 18.32 -24.04
N LEU A 71 -8.21 18.76 -24.45
CA LEU A 71 -6.95 18.09 -24.11
C LEU A 71 -6.78 17.96 -22.58
N ALA A 72 -7.19 18.99 -21.84
CA ALA A 72 -7.11 19.01 -20.38
C ALA A 72 -7.98 17.90 -19.76
N ASP A 73 -9.21 17.72 -20.24
CA ASP A 73 -10.10 16.66 -19.77
C ASP A 73 -9.55 15.27 -20.07
N GLN A 74 -8.91 15.09 -21.23
CA GLN A 74 -8.25 13.83 -21.56
C GLN A 74 -7.09 13.52 -20.60
N VAL A 75 -6.24 14.51 -20.33
CA VAL A 75 -5.12 14.35 -19.38
C VAL A 75 -5.62 14.06 -17.97
N LEU A 76 -6.59 14.83 -17.48
CA LEU A 76 -7.17 14.63 -16.15
C LEU A 76 -7.85 13.27 -16.02
N HIS A 77 -8.52 12.80 -17.07
CA HIS A 77 -9.12 11.48 -17.12
C HIS A 77 -8.08 10.35 -16.97
N GLU A 78 -6.91 10.48 -17.60
CA GLU A 78 -5.83 9.49 -17.51
C GLU A 78 -5.13 9.45 -16.15
N LEU A 79 -5.30 10.45 -15.29
CA LEU A 79 -4.75 10.43 -13.94
C LEU A 79 -5.29 9.25 -13.09
N ARG A 80 -6.40 8.62 -13.51
CA ARG A 80 -6.91 7.35 -12.96
C ARG A 80 -5.88 6.21 -13.03
N LEU A 81 -4.95 6.23 -14.00
CA LEU A 81 -3.88 5.24 -14.12
C LEU A 81 -2.93 5.27 -12.91
N GLY A 82 -2.88 6.38 -12.18
CA GLY A 82 -2.18 6.47 -10.91
C GLY A 82 -2.68 5.44 -9.90
N LEU A 83 -3.95 5.05 -9.94
CA LEU A 83 -4.47 3.98 -9.09
C LEU A 83 -3.76 2.65 -9.34
N VAL A 84 -3.63 2.28 -10.62
CA VAL A 84 -2.96 1.03 -11.03
C VAL A 84 -1.49 1.07 -10.61
N LEU A 85 -0.81 2.18 -10.86
CA LEU A 85 0.58 2.36 -10.44
C LEU A 85 0.71 2.26 -8.90
N PHE A 86 -0.18 2.91 -8.15
CA PHE A 86 -0.18 2.86 -6.69
C PHE A 86 -0.33 1.43 -6.18
N PHE A 87 -1.26 0.64 -6.74
CA PHE A 87 -1.47 -0.75 -6.36
C PHE A 87 -0.27 -1.64 -6.70
N VAL A 88 0.31 -1.51 -7.89
CA VAL A 88 1.48 -2.30 -8.30
C VAL A 88 2.66 -2.02 -7.38
N LEU A 89 2.96 -0.75 -7.10
CA LEU A 89 4.05 -0.37 -6.20
C LEU A 89 3.77 -0.80 -4.76
N SER A 90 2.53 -0.67 -4.31
CA SER A 90 2.13 -1.11 -2.97
C SER A 90 2.27 -2.63 -2.82
N GLY A 91 1.83 -3.41 -3.81
CA GLY A 91 1.99 -4.87 -3.85
C GLY A 91 3.46 -5.29 -3.89
N PHE A 92 4.30 -4.61 -4.68
CA PHE A 92 5.73 -4.85 -4.73
C PHE A 92 6.39 -4.65 -3.36
N LEU A 93 6.10 -3.54 -2.67
CA LEU A 93 6.61 -3.28 -1.32
C LEU A 93 6.00 -4.23 -0.29
N LEU A 94 4.74 -4.61 -0.48
CA LEU A 94 4.01 -5.51 0.40
C LEU A 94 4.68 -6.89 0.42
N TYR A 95 5.01 -7.46 -0.74
CA TYR A 95 5.59 -8.80 -0.85
C TYR A 95 7.09 -8.86 -0.54
N GLY A 96 7.79 -7.71 -0.54
CA GLY A 96 9.24 -7.63 -0.36
C GLY A 96 9.82 -8.43 0.83
N PRO A 97 9.24 -8.38 2.05
CA PRO A 97 9.73 -9.15 3.19
C PRO A 97 9.68 -10.69 3.00
N TRP A 98 8.67 -11.20 2.29
CA TRP A 98 8.52 -12.64 2.02
C TRP A 98 9.56 -13.12 1.02
N VAL A 99 9.78 -12.34 -0.06
CA VAL A 99 10.83 -12.63 -1.05
C VAL A 99 12.21 -12.64 -0.38
N ARG A 100 12.51 -11.68 0.50
CA ARG A 100 13.78 -11.66 1.23
C ARG A 100 13.92 -12.87 2.14
N ALA A 101 12.87 -13.24 2.87
CA ALA A 101 12.90 -14.43 3.72
C ALA A 101 13.20 -15.69 2.91
N ALA A 102 12.56 -15.85 1.75
CA ALA A 102 12.77 -16.98 0.84
C ALA A 102 14.18 -17.00 0.23
N LEU A 103 14.70 -15.85 -0.22
CA LEU A 103 16.03 -15.75 -0.82
C LEU A 103 17.17 -15.91 0.19
N ASP A 104 17.00 -15.35 1.39
CA ASP A 104 18.02 -15.39 2.45
C ASP A 104 17.92 -16.66 3.32
N GLY A 105 16.91 -17.52 3.08
CA GLY A 105 16.66 -18.73 3.86
C GLY A 105 16.31 -18.44 5.33
N THR A 106 15.70 -17.28 5.60
CA THR A 106 15.33 -16.85 6.96
C THR A 106 13.85 -17.10 7.23
N SER A 107 13.46 -17.02 8.51
CA SER A 107 12.05 -17.20 8.90
C SER A 107 11.15 -16.13 8.27
N GLU A 108 10.01 -16.55 7.75
CA GLU A 108 8.99 -15.65 7.22
C GLU A 108 8.49 -14.62 8.25
N PRO A 109 7.94 -13.47 7.78
CA PRO A 109 7.33 -12.50 8.65
C PRO A 109 6.20 -13.11 9.50
N ARG A 110 6.21 -12.86 10.81
CA ARG A 110 5.11 -13.27 11.70
C ARG A 110 3.79 -12.63 11.26
N VAL A 111 2.83 -13.47 10.84
CA VAL A 111 1.53 -13.05 10.28
C VAL A 111 0.78 -12.09 11.21
N GLY A 112 0.68 -12.41 12.51
CA GLY A 112 -0.03 -11.56 13.47
C GLY A 112 0.58 -10.15 13.59
N SER A 113 1.91 -10.05 13.69
CA SER A 113 2.59 -8.75 13.75
C SER A 113 2.46 -7.97 12.43
N TYR A 114 2.44 -8.67 11.30
CA TYR A 114 2.19 -8.07 10.00
C TYR A 114 0.78 -7.49 9.91
N LEU A 115 -0.25 -8.30 10.19
CA LEU A 115 -1.66 -7.88 10.14
C LEU A 115 -1.92 -6.72 11.10
N LEU A 116 -1.36 -6.74 12.31
CA LEU A 116 -1.53 -5.66 13.28
C LEU A 116 -0.97 -4.32 12.78
N ARG A 117 0.23 -4.32 12.17
CA ARG A 117 0.82 -3.10 11.60
C ARG A 117 -0.04 -2.54 10.45
N ARG A 118 -0.66 -3.42 9.67
CA ARG A 118 -1.54 -3.02 8.56
C ARG A 118 -2.88 -2.50 9.07
N ALA A 119 -3.47 -3.18 10.05
CA ALA A 119 -4.70 -2.76 10.71
C ALA A 119 -4.54 -1.39 11.38
N ALA A 120 -3.47 -1.18 12.15
CA ALA A 120 -3.18 0.11 12.80
C ALA A 120 -2.97 1.27 11.81
N ARG A 121 -2.56 0.96 10.57
CA ARG A 121 -2.39 1.94 9.50
C ARG A 121 -3.70 2.29 8.80
N ILE A 122 -4.54 1.30 8.49
CA ILE A 122 -5.73 1.49 7.64
C ILE A 122 -6.99 1.75 8.44
N LEU A 123 -7.25 0.97 9.50
CA LEU A 123 -8.53 0.99 10.21
C LEU A 123 -8.90 2.38 10.76
N PRO A 124 -8.00 3.15 11.40
CA PRO A 124 -8.38 4.45 11.96
C PRO A 124 -8.85 5.43 10.89
N ALA A 125 -8.09 5.56 9.79
CA ALA A 125 -8.43 6.46 8.70
C ALA A 125 -9.69 5.98 7.95
N TYR A 126 -9.84 4.68 7.74
CA TYR A 126 -10.99 4.10 7.07
C TYR A 126 -12.28 4.34 7.84
N TYR A 127 -12.31 4.02 9.14
CA TYR A 127 -13.52 4.20 9.94
C TYR A 127 -13.84 5.68 10.16
N LEU A 128 -12.83 6.54 10.25
CA LEU A 128 -13.04 7.99 10.27
C LEU A 128 -13.68 8.48 8.96
N ALA A 129 -13.21 8.01 7.81
CA ALA A 129 -13.80 8.35 6.51
C ALA A 129 -15.24 7.85 6.39
N VAL A 130 -15.51 6.58 6.75
CA VAL A 130 -16.87 6.01 6.74
C VAL A 130 -17.80 6.80 7.67
N ALA A 131 -17.39 7.06 8.92
CA ALA A 131 -18.19 7.80 9.87
C ALA A 131 -18.43 9.26 9.42
N GLY A 132 -17.40 9.92 8.89
CA GLY A 132 -17.49 11.26 8.34
C GLY A 132 -18.44 11.32 7.13
N SER A 133 -18.34 10.37 6.21
CA SER A 133 -19.23 10.27 5.05
C SER A 133 -20.67 10.02 5.47
N ILE A 134 -20.92 9.18 6.49
CA ILE A 134 -22.28 8.99 7.04
C ILE A 134 -22.76 10.31 7.66
N ALA A 135 -21.99 10.91 8.56
CA ALA A 135 -22.39 12.14 9.25
C ALA A 135 -22.70 13.29 8.28
N LEU A 136 -21.91 13.44 7.21
CA LEU A 136 -22.07 14.50 6.23
C LEU A 136 -23.19 14.23 5.23
N LEU A 137 -23.30 13.00 4.71
CA LEU A 137 -24.16 12.71 3.56
C LEU A 137 -25.56 12.22 3.96
N TRP A 138 -25.75 11.70 5.18
CA TRP A 138 -27.04 11.12 5.58
C TRP A 138 -28.17 12.14 5.58
N GLY A 139 -27.89 13.37 6.02
CA GLY A 139 -28.86 14.49 5.97
C GLY A 139 -29.14 15.00 4.56
N LEU A 140 -28.29 14.66 3.58
CA LEU A 140 -28.42 15.00 2.17
C LEU A 140 -29.05 13.85 1.35
N ARG A 141 -29.66 12.87 2.03
CA ARG A 141 -30.30 11.74 1.37
C ARG A 141 -31.38 12.22 0.41
N GLY A 142 -31.27 11.83 -0.85
CA GLY A 142 -32.19 12.24 -1.93
C GLY A 142 -31.72 13.47 -2.72
N ALA A 143 -30.64 14.14 -2.30
CA ALA A 143 -30.01 15.17 -3.10
C ALA A 143 -29.36 14.56 -4.37
N THR A 144 -29.32 15.36 -5.44
CA THR A 144 -28.71 14.95 -6.71
C THR A 144 -27.24 14.61 -6.53
N GLY A 145 -26.81 13.44 -7.03
CA GLY A 145 -25.42 12.97 -6.91
C GLY A 145 -25.10 12.21 -5.62
N VAL A 146 -25.97 12.25 -4.60
CA VAL A 146 -25.76 11.53 -3.33
C VAL A 146 -26.22 10.07 -3.49
N ARG A 147 -25.27 9.13 -3.39
CA ARG A 147 -25.50 7.69 -3.50
C ARG A 147 -25.29 7.03 -2.14
N LEU A 148 -26.38 6.74 -1.41
CA LEU A 148 -26.29 6.10 -0.09
C LEU A 148 -26.75 4.63 -0.14
N PRO A 149 -26.07 3.73 0.61
CA PRO A 149 -26.56 2.38 0.86
C PRO A 149 -27.82 2.42 1.73
N SER A 150 -28.56 1.31 1.79
CA SER A 150 -29.63 1.19 2.78
C SER A 150 -29.02 1.11 4.19
N GLY A 151 -29.76 1.54 5.22
CA GLY A 151 -29.29 1.45 6.60
C GLY A 151 -28.95 0.01 7.01
N GLY A 152 -29.67 -0.97 6.47
CA GLY A 152 -29.43 -2.40 6.68
C GLY A 152 -28.17 -2.93 6.00
N ASP A 153 -27.57 -2.19 5.06
CA ASP A 153 -26.35 -2.61 4.36
C ASP A 153 -25.09 -1.94 4.94
N LEU A 154 -25.21 -1.03 5.91
CA LEU A 154 -24.05 -0.31 6.47
C LEU A 154 -23.00 -1.23 7.11
N TRP A 155 -23.41 -2.40 7.60
CA TRP A 155 -22.50 -3.37 8.18
C TRP A 155 -21.46 -3.87 7.18
N THR A 156 -21.76 -3.88 5.86
CA THR A 156 -20.79 -4.31 4.84
C THR A 156 -19.56 -3.41 4.84
N PHE A 157 -19.73 -2.12 5.12
CA PHE A 157 -18.62 -1.17 5.23
C PHE A 157 -17.76 -1.44 6.46
N VAL A 158 -18.31 -2.00 7.54
CA VAL A 158 -17.54 -2.34 8.74
C VAL A 158 -16.54 -3.47 8.47
N VAL A 159 -16.94 -4.43 7.62
CA VAL A 159 -16.19 -5.64 7.31
C VAL A 159 -15.48 -5.62 5.96
N PHE A 160 -15.40 -4.46 5.30
CA PHE A 160 -14.83 -4.32 3.95
C PHE A 160 -15.56 -5.16 2.86
N GLY A 161 -16.82 -5.49 3.09
CA GLY A 161 -17.67 -6.30 2.20
C GLY A 161 -18.43 -5.51 1.14
N GLN A 162 -18.34 -4.17 1.14
CA GLN A 162 -19.14 -3.31 0.26
C GLN A 162 -18.93 -3.56 -1.24
N ASN A 163 -17.84 -4.22 -1.64
CA ASN A 163 -17.54 -4.52 -3.04
C ASN A 163 -18.33 -5.70 -3.60
N PHE A 164 -18.95 -6.52 -2.76
CA PHE A 164 -19.61 -7.76 -3.16
C PHE A 164 -21.12 -7.60 -3.42
N SER A 165 -21.63 -6.38 -3.41
CA SER A 165 -23.04 -6.10 -3.66
C SER A 165 -23.23 -4.79 -4.42
N ASP A 166 -24.08 -4.84 -5.45
CA ASP A 166 -24.52 -3.64 -6.18
C ASP A 166 -25.27 -2.64 -5.28
N ALA A 167 -25.81 -3.13 -4.16
CA ALA A 167 -26.47 -2.30 -3.18
C ALA A 167 -25.49 -1.41 -2.38
N THR A 168 -24.19 -1.69 -2.42
CA THR A 168 -23.17 -1.01 -1.58
C THR A 168 -21.96 -0.51 -2.36
N VAL A 169 -21.64 -1.13 -3.49
CA VAL A 169 -20.47 -0.77 -4.30
C VAL A 169 -20.61 0.66 -4.85
N LEU A 170 -19.53 1.43 -4.74
CA LEU A 170 -19.48 2.86 -5.13
C LEU A 170 -20.55 3.75 -4.45
N LYS A 171 -21.15 3.29 -3.34
CA LYS A 171 -22.04 4.09 -2.50
C LYS A 171 -21.29 4.61 -1.27
N LEU A 172 -21.89 5.58 -0.59
CA LEU A 172 -21.36 6.33 0.54
C LEU A 172 -20.15 7.19 0.17
N ASP A 173 -19.05 6.56 -0.21
CA ASP A 173 -17.83 7.20 -0.69
C ASP A 173 -17.19 6.29 -1.75
N PRO A 174 -17.30 6.65 -3.05
CA PRO A 174 -16.87 5.78 -4.14
C PRO A 174 -15.42 5.26 -4.00
N PRO A 175 -14.39 6.08 -3.72
CA PRO A 175 -13.03 5.63 -3.45
C PRO A 175 -12.85 4.44 -2.48
N LEU A 176 -13.78 4.20 -1.54
CA LEU A 176 -13.67 3.12 -0.53
C LEU A 176 -13.57 1.72 -1.14
N TRP A 177 -13.99 1.51 -2.39
CA TRP A 177 -13.88 0.20 -3.04
C TRP A 177 -12.43 -0.28 -3.11
N THR A 178 -11.48 0.65 -3.31
CA THR A 178 -10.05 0.34 -3.41
C THR A 178 -9.48 -0.14 -2.08
N LEU A 179 -9.93 0.40 -0.96
CA LEU A 179 -9.47 -0.02 0.37
C LEU A 179 -9.92 -1.44 0.72
N ALA A 180 -11.13 -1.84 0.32
CA ALA A 180 -11.58 -3.23 0.47
C ALA A 180 -10.70 -4.21 -0.35
N VAL A 181 -10.27 -3.80 -1.55
CA VAL A 181 -9.31 -4.58 -2.35
C VAL A 181 -7.94 -4.64 -1.65
N GLU A 182 -7.43 -3.53 -1.12
CA GLU A 182 -6.16 -3.50 -0.39
C GLU A 182 -6.18 -4.42 0.85
N VAL A 183 -7.26 -4.39 1.64
CA VAL A 183 -7.43 -5.29 2.78
C VAL A 183 -7.46 -6.75 2.33
N SER A 184 -8.11 -7.06 1.21
CA SER A 184 -8.12 -8.41 0.65
C SER A 184 -6.70 -8.91 0.31
N PHE A 185 -5.85 -8.05 -0.29
CA PHE A 185 -4.44 -8.39 -0.50
C PHE A 185 -3.69 -8.65 0.81
N TYR A 186 -3.97 -7.87 1.85
CA TYR A 186 -3.32 -8.06 3.14
C TYR A 186 -3.66 -9.39 3.79
N LEU A 187 -4.90 -9.85 3.62
CA LEU A 187 -5.37 -11.13 4.15
C LEU A 187 -4.93 -12.33 3.33
N LEU A 188 -4.84 -12.19 2.00
CA LEU A 188 -4.45 -13.28 1.10
C LEU A 188 -2.94 -13.54 1.10
N LEU A 189 -2.12 -12.50 1.26
CA LEU A 189 -0.66 -12.62 1.17
C LEU A 189 -0.04 -13.69 2.10
N PRO A 190 -0.43 -13.82 3.38
CA PRO A 190 0.15 -14.83 4.25
C PRO A 190 -0.25 -16.27 3.92
N ALA A 191 -1.26 -16.45 3.05
CA ALA A 191 -1.77 -17.76 2.65
C ALA A 191 -1.19 -18.23 1.30
N LEU A 192 -0.43 -17.38 0.60
CA LEU A 192 0.18 -17.63 -0.71
C LEU A 192 1.67 -17.90 -0.54
#